data_AF-A0A2D5MLP4-F1
#
_entry.id   AF-A0A2D5MLP4-F1
#
_cell.length_a   1.000
_cell.length_b   1.000
_cell.length_c   1.000
_cell.angle_alpha   90.00
_cell.angle_beta   90.00
_cell.angle_gamma   90.00
#
_symmetry.space_group_name_H-M   'P 1'
#
loop_
_entity.id
_entity.type
_entity.pdbx_description
1 polymer ?
#
loop_
_entity_poly.entity_id
_entity_poly.type
_entity_poly.pdbx_seq_one_letter_code
_entity_poly.pdbx_strand_id
1 'polypeptide(L)'
;MSVTSILPKSYFEIESRRTSNLFYGLLFDVTCRLNIFTSVLNLIKNTFSKQKYDLSQRLQFIMSKIYNENDSIIHHGVVFYGICYNQDVRNFIICHYDVGEPRDTVVTFIQKFIEPKTQQLLDGKYRSFIEYVEDIRFHILIEMGI
;
A
#
# COMPACT_ATOMS: atom_id res chain seq x y z
N MET A 1 -20.82 41.49 16.35
CA MET A 1 -20.62 40.03 16.34
C MET A 1 -19.84 39.69 15.09
N SER A 2 -18.57 39.30 15.24
CA SER A 2 -17.70 39.00 14.11
C SER A 2 -17.90 37.53 13.74
N VAL A 3 -18.37 37.27 12.53
CA VAL A 3 -18.44 35.91 11.97
C VAL A 3 -17.02 35.58 11.52
N THR A 4 -16.25 34.93 12.39
CA THR A 4 -15.00 34.28 11.99
C THR A 4 -15.34 33.14 11.05
N SER A 5 -15.11 33.35 9.76
CA SER A 5 -15.08 32.27 8.78
C SER A 5 -13.98 31.29 9.17
N ILE A 6 -14.37 30.09 9.59
CA ILE A 6 -13.47 28.94 9.70
C ILE A 6 -13.19 28.53 8.26
N LEU A 7 -12.23 29.19 7.61
CA LEU A 7 -11.64 28.64 6.40
C LEU A 7 -11.04 27.27 6.78
N PRO A 8 -11.32 26.21 6.00
CA PRO A 8 -10.69 24.92 6.24
C PRO A 8 -9.18 25.14 6.19
N LYS A 9 -8.45 24.58 7.17
CA LYS A 9 -6.98 24.54 7.20
C LYS A 9 -6.48 24.38 5.78
N SER A 10 -5.63 25.32 5.33
CA SER A 10 -5.29 25.47 3.92
C SER A 10 -4.98 24.10 3.32
N TYR A 11 -5.53 23.80 2.15
CA TYR A 11 -5.29 22.56 1.41
C TYR A 11 -3.80 22.16 1.41
N PHE A 12 -2.90 23.15 1.37
CA PHE A 12 -1.45 22.99 1.54
C PHE A 12 -0.98 22.39 2.87
N GLU A 13 -1.55 22.75 4.02
CA GLU A 13 -1.23 22.11 5.30
C GLU A 13 -1.72 20.66 5.36
N ILE A 14 -2.83 20.37 4.70
CA ILE A 14 -3.35 19.01 4.55
C ILE A 14 -2.41 18.21 3.65
N GLU A 15 -1.99 18.75 2.49
CA GLU A 15 -1.01 18.16 1.56
C GLU A 15 0.40 17.95 2.17
N SER A 16 0.82 18.84 3.07
CA SER A 16 2.12 18.77 3.75
C SER A 16 2.10 17.75 4.91
N ARG A 17 0.98 17.61 5.62
CA ARG A 17 0.75 16.49 6.56
C ARG A 17 0.60 15.14 5.85
N ARG A 18 0.00 15.15 4.65
CA ARG A 18 -0.14 14.00 3.74
C ARG A 18 1.22 13.43 3.32
N THR A 19 2.13 14.27 2.84
CA THR A 19 3.46 13.84 2.36
C THR A 19 4.42 13.40 3.48
N SER A 20 4.18 13.87 4.72
CA SER A 20 4.96 13.48 5.91
C SER A 20 4.44 12.22 6.61
N ASN A 21 3.19 11.83 6.41
CA ASN A 21 2.66 10.56 6.90
C ASN A 21 3.07 9.42 5.96
N LEU A 22 3.94 8.52 6.44
CA LEU A 22 4.44 7.41 5.65
C LEU A 22 3.32 6.49 5.15
N PHE A 23 2.24 6.30 5.91
CA PHE A 23 1.13 5.42 5.53
C PHE A 23 0.37 6.02 4.36
N TYR A 24 0.26 7.34 4.39
CA TYR A 24 -0.29 8.12 3.30
C TYR A 24 0.62 8.03 2.05
N GLY A 25 1.92 8.32 2.18
CA GLY A 25 2.85 8.21 1.04
C GLY A 25 3.01 6.80 0.46
N LEU A 26 2.79 5.76 1.28
CA LEU A 26 2.93 4.36 0.90
C LEU A 26 1.68 3.78 0.21
N LEU A 27 0.49 4.30 0.55
CA LEU A 27 -0.79 3.80 0.03
C LEU A 27 -1.50 4.77 -0.95
N PHE A 28 -1.12 6.04 -1.00
CA PHE A 28 -1.78 7.06 -1.82
C PHE A 28 -0.99 7.50 -3.04
N ASP A 29 0.34 7.50 -2.98
CA ASP A 29 1.17 8.15 -4.00
C ASP A 29 2.44 7.34 -4.34
N VAL A 30 2.29 6.38 -5.27
CA VAL A 30 3.43 5.63 -5.83
C VAL A 30 4.42 6.54 -6.56
N THR A 31 3.93 7.64 -7.13
CA THR A 31 4.74 8.66 -7.81
C THR A 31 5.71 9.36 -6.87
N CYS A 32 5.44 9.39 -5.56
CA CYS A 32 6.34 9.98 -4.57
C CYS A 32 7.40 9.01 -4.01
N ARG A 33 7.27 7.67 -4.12
CA ARG A 33 8.25 6.73 -3.51
C ARG A 33 8.41 5.38 -4.24
N LEU A 34 8.95 5.40 -5.46
CA LEU A 34 9.51 4.23 -6.18
C LEU A 34 10.37 3.28 -5.30
N ASN A 35 11.01 3.85 -4.28
CA ASN A 35 11.88 3.14 -3.33
C ASN A 35 11.13 2.09 -2.50
N ILE A 36 9.86 2.34 -2.15
CA ILE A 36 9.05 1.39 -1.36
C ILE A 36 8.68 0.19 -2.21
N PHE A 37 8.13 0.42 -3.40
CA PHE A 37 7.77 -0.66 -4.30
C PHE A 37 8.99 -1.52 -4.67
N THR A 38 10.13 -0.88 -4.95
CA THR A 38 11.41 -1.56 -5.18
C THR A 38 11.81 -2.41 -3.97
N SER A 39 11.67 -1.88 -2.76
CA SER A 39 11.96 -2.62 -1.52
C SER A 39 11.03 -3.82 -1.34
N VAL A 40 9.72 -3.65 -1.58
CA VAL A 40 8.73 -4.72 -1.52
C VAL A 40 9.02 -5.81 -2.54
N LEU A 41 9.29 -5.45 -3.80
CA LEU A 41 9.69 -6.42 -4.83
C LEU A 41 10.97 -7.16 -4.47
N ASN A 42 11.96 -6.47 -3.90
CA ASN A 42 13.20 -7.10 -3.46
C ASN A 42 12.97 -8.07 -2.29
N LEU A 43 12.12 -7.71 -1.33
CA LEU A 43 11.72 -8.60 -0.24
C LEU A 43 11.03 -9.85 -0.78
N ILE A 44 10.08 -9.69 -1.71
CA ILE A 44 9.40 -10.81 -2.36
C ILE A 44 10.39 -11.71 -3.10
N LYS A 45 11.29 -11.14 -3.92
CA LYS A 45 12.34 -11.89 -4.63
C LYS A 45 13.24 -12.65 -3.66
N ASN A 46 13.68 -11.98 -2.60
CA ASN A 46 14.53 -12.58 -1.57
C ASN A 46 13.83 -13.74 -0.84
N THR A 47 12.52 -13.65 -0.59
CA THR A 47 11.74 -14.75 -0.01
C THR A 47 11.78 -15.98 -0.92
N PHE A 48 11.58 -15.82 -2.23
CA PHE A 48 11.66 -16.94 -3.18
C PHE A 48 13.07 -17.54 -3.28
N SER A 49 14.11 -16.69 -3.32
CA SER A 49 15.50 -17.16 -3.34
C SER A 49 15.90 -17.91 -2.05
N LYS A 50 15.49 -17.42 -0.88
CA LYS A 50 15.74 -18.08 0.41
C LYS A 50 15.07 -19.45 0.52
N GLN A 51 13.88 -19.58 -0.07
CA GLN A 51 13.11 -20.82 -0.06
C GLN A 51 13.55 -21.83 -1.13
N LYS A 52 14.63 -21.54 -1.89
CA LYS A 52 15.12 -22.37 -3.01
C LYS A 52 14.06 -22.71 -4.05
N TYR A 53 13.07 -21.82 -4.23
CA TYR A 53 12.12 -21.97 -5.32
C TYR A 53 12.76 -21.46 -6.61
N ASP A 54 12.96 -22.36 -7.58
CA ASP A 54 13.26 -21.95 -8.94
C ASP A 54 12.00 -21.29 -9.53
N LEU A 55 12.01 -19.96 -9.59
CA LEU A 55 10.96 -19.19 -10.23
C LEU A 55 10.91 -19.59 -11.70
N SER A 56 9.71 -19.95 -12.19
CA SER A 56 9.52 -20.21 -13.62
C SER A 56 9.97 -19.00 -14.45
N GLN A 57 10.51 -19.25 -15.65
CA GLN A 57 10.93 -18.17 -16.57
C GLN A 57 9.79 -17.16 -16.82
N ARG A 58 8.54 -17.63 -16.88
CA ARG A 58 7.35 -16.80 -17.01
C ARG A 58 7.16 -15.86 -15.81
N LEU A 59 7.31 -16.37 -14.60
CA LEU A 59 7.18 -15.57 -13.39
C LEU A 59 8.33 -14.57 -13.26
N GLN A 60 9.56 -14.95 -13.61
CA GLN A 60 10.71 -14.05 -13.67
C GLN A 60 10.47 -12.91 -14.67
N PHE A 61 9.97 -13.23 -15.86
CA PHE A 61 9.60 -12.25 -16.87
C PHE A 61 8.52 -11.29 -16.36
N ILE A 62 7.44 -11.81 -15.76
CA ILE A 62 6.35 -10.99 -15.19
C ILE A 62 6.90 -10.05 -14.11
N MET A 63 7.72 -10.55 -13.19
CA MET A 63 8.33 -9.74 -12.12
C MET A 63 9.26 -8.65 -12.67
N SER A 64 10.01 -8.94 -13.74
CA SER A 64 10.84 -7.93 -14.41
C SER A 64 9.99 -6.87 -15.10
N LYS A 65 8.86 -7.26 -15.71
CA LYS A 65 7.94 -6.34 -16.36
C LYS A 65 7.29 -5.42 -15.33
N ILE A 66 6.76 -5.98 -14.25
CA ILE A 66 6.18 -5.24 -13.12
C ILE A 66 7.18 -4.25 -12.52
N TYR A 67 8.47 -4.60 -12.44
CA TYR A 67 9.50 -3.68 -11.95
C TYR A 67 9.77 -2.48 -12.89
N ASN A 68 9.68 -2.71 -14.21
CA ASN A 68 9.98 -1.69 -15.22
C ASN A 68 8.75 -0.85 -15.63
N GLU A 69 7.55 -1.31 -15.31
CA GLU A 69 6.30 -0.61 -15.59
C GLU A 69 6.14 0.54 -14.59
N ASN A 70 5.69 1.73 -15.03
CA ASN A 70 5.41 2.85 -14.13
C ASN A 70 3.91 3.00 -13.91
N ASP A 71 3.26 1.92 -13.51
CA ASP A 71 1.81 1.88 -13.26
C ASP A 71 1.54 1.80 -11.75
N SER A 72 0.97 2.87 -11.21
CA SER A 72 0.67 3.00 -9.78
C SER A 72 -0.36 1.97 -9.31
N ILE A 73 -1.27 1.52 -10.17
CA ILE A 73 -2.28 0.51 -9.83
C ILE A 73 -1.58 -0.84 -9.61
N ILE A 74 -0.69 -1.22 -10.55
CA ILE A 74 0.07 -2.46 -10.45
C ILE A 74 0.93 -2.45 -9.19
N HIS A 75 1.63 -1.35 -8.93
CA HIS A 75 2.51 -1.22 -7.77
C HIS A 75 1.74 -1.34 -6.46
N HIS A 76 0.65 -0.59 -6.30
CA HIS A 76 -0.19 -0.66 -5.11
C HIS A 76 -0.77 -2.05 -4.90
N GLY A 77 -1.29 -2.68 -5.95
CA GLY A 77 -1.88 -4.01 -5.80
C GLY A 77 -0.84 -5.08 -5.42
N VAL A 78 0.39 -4.99 -5.94
CA VAL A 78 1.51 -5.85 -5.49
C VAL A 78 1.86 -5.60 -4.03
N VAL A 79 1.88 -4.34 -3.59
CA VAL A 79 2.12 -3.98 -2.19
C VAL A 79 1.03 -4.53 -1.28
N PHE A 80 -0.25 -4.32 -1.62
CA PHE A 80 -1.39 -4.81 -0.85
C PHE A 80 -1.36 -6.34 -0.72
N TYR A 81 -1.10 -7.02 -1.84
CA TYR A 81 -0.95 -8.48 -1.84
C TYR A 81 0.25 -8.94 -0.99
N GLY A 82 1.39 -8.25 -1.13
CA GLY A 82 2.61 -8.53 -0.38
C GLY A 82 2.43 -8.37 1.14
N ILE A 83 1.70 -7.35 1.59
CA ILE A 83 1.37 -7.15 3.01
C ILE A 83 0.59 -8.33 3.58
N CYS A 84 -0.35 -8.89 2.80
CA CYS A 84 -1.17 -10.01 3.22
C CYS A 84 -0.37 -11.32 3.31
N TYR A 85 0.47 -11.62 2.32
CA TYR A 85 1.05 -12.96 2.15
C TYR A 85 2.57 -13.05 2.32
N ASN A 86 3.27 -11.94 2.56
CA ASN A 86 4.71 -11.94 2.82
C ASN A 86 5.01 -11.24 4.16
N GLN A 87 5.44 -12.04 5.15
CA GLN A 87 5.72 -11.54 6.50
C GLN A 87 6.85 -10.49 6.53
N ASP A 88 7.86 -10.63 5.66
CA ASP A 88 8.96 -9.66 5.57
C ASP A 88 8.44 -8.31 5.04
N VAL A 89 7.54 -8.34 4.05
CA VAL A 89 6.86 -7.14 3.54
C VAL A 89 5.99 -6.52 4.62
N ARG A 90 5.15 -7.31 5.29
CA ARG A 90 4.30 -6.83 6.39
C ARG A 90 5.12 -6.16 7.49
N ASN A 91 6.20 -6.81 7.94
CA ASN A 91 7.09 -6.27 8.96
C ASN A 91 7.78 -5.00 8.48
N PHE A 92 8.25 -4.98 7.22
CA PHE A 92 8.83 -3.77 6.63
C PHE A 92 7.84 -2.60 6.70
N ILE A 93 6.57 -2.79 6.37
CA ILE A 93 5.55 -1.73 6.44
C ILE A 93 5.26 -1.28 7.88
N ILE A 94 5.08 -2.23 8.80
CA ILE A 94 4.69 -1.93 10.19
C ILE A 94 5.85 -1.32 10.99
N CYS A 95 7.07 -1.80 10.82
CA CYS A 95 8.24 -1.37 11.60
C CYS A 95 8.76 0.03 11.23
N HIS A 96 8.17 0.68 10.24
CA HIS A 96 8.42 2.09 10.00
C HIS A 96 7.79 3.02 11.06
N TYR A 97 6.91 2.50 11.91
CA TYR A 97 6.28 3.25 12.98
C TYR A 97 6.82 2.80 14.33
N ASP A 98 7.09 3.77 15.20
CA ASP A 98 7.33 3.51 16.60
C ASP A 98 6.11 2.80 17.23
N VAL A 99 6.37 2.03 18.28
CA VAL A 99 5.31 1.35 19.03
C VAL A 99 4.35 2.38 19.62
N GLY A 100 3.05 2.24 19.32
CA GLY A 100 1.99 3.14 19.80
C GLY A 100 0.82 3.24 18.81
N GLU A 101 -0.07 4.18 19.08
CA GLU A 101 -1.31 4.42 18.32
C GLU A 101 -1.13 4.46 16.78
N PRO A 102 -0.07 5.08 16.22
CA PRO A 102 0.13 5.09 14.76
C PRO A 102 0.34 3.69 14.19
N ARG A 103 1.16 2.87 14.86
CA ARG A 103 1.42 1.48 14.46
C ARG A 103 0.16 0.63 14.58
N ASP A 104 -0.58 0.78 15.67
CA ASP A 104 -1.80 0.02 15.93
C ASP A 104 -2.90 0.33 14.92
N THR A 105 -3.01 1.59 14.50
CA THR A 105 -3.91 2.04 13.43
C THR A 105 -3.57 1.35 12.10
N VAL A 106 -2.29 1.31 11.74
CA VAL A 106 -1.81 0.64 10.51
C VAL A 106 -2.11 -0.86 10.55
N VAL A 107 -1.81 -1.52 11.67
CA VAL A 107 -2.08 -2.95 11.84
C VAL A 107 -3.57 -3.23 11.74
N THR A 108 -4.40 -2.42 12.40
CA THR A 108 -5.86 -2.53 12.35
C THR A 108 -6.38 -2.36 10.93
N PHE A 109 -5.87 -1.38 10.18
CA PHE A 109 -6.27 -1.15 8.79
C PHE A 109 -5.91 -2.34 7.89
N ILE A 110 -4.69 -2.88 8.02
CA ILE A 110 -4.26 -4.07 7.27
C ILE A 110 -5.22 -5.24 7.54
N GLN A 111 -5.50 -5.51 8.81
CA GLN A 111 -6.31 -6.68 9.23
C GLN A 111 -7.79 -6.53 8.90
N LYS A 112 -8.37 -5.33 9.05
CA LYS A 112 -9.81 -5.11 8.87
C LYS A 112 -10.20 -4.74 7.44
N PHE A 113 -9.26 -4.25 6.64
CA PHE A 113 -9.55 -3.80 5.27
C PHE A 113 -8.70 -4.53 4.23
N ILE A 114 -7.38 -4.38 4.25
CA ILE A 114 -6.54 -4.91 3.16
C ILE A 114 -6.67 -6.43 3.07
N GLU A 115 -6.59 -7.16 4.18
CA GLU A 115 -6.70 -8.62 4.22
C GLU A 115 -8.07 -9.11 3.68
N PRO A 116 -9.23 -8.65 4.22
CA PRO A 116 -10.53 -9.05 3.68
C PRO A 116 -10.70 -8.72 2.19
N LYS A 117 -10.25 -7.54 1.75
CA LYS A 117 -10.36 -7.11 0.35
C LYS A 117 -9.46 -7.93 -0.57
N THR A 118 -8.26 -8.28 -0.11
CA THR A 118 -7.36 -9.19 -0.84
C THR A 118 -7.96 -10.58 -0.96
N GLN A 119 -8.60 -11.09 0.11
CA GLN A 119 -9.31 -12.37 0.03
C GLN A 119 -10.49 -12.29 -0.95
N GLN A 120 -11.25 -11.20 -0.97
CA GLN A 120 -12.33 -10.98 -1.94
C GLN A 120 -11.80 -10.96 -3.39
N LEU A 121 -10.60 -10.43 -3.65
CA LEU A 121 -9.93 -10.53 -4.95
C LEU A 121 -9.64 -11.99 -5.33
N LEU A 122 -9.06 -12.76 -4.41
CA LEU A 122 -8.76 -14.17 -4.65
C LEU A 122 -10.01 -15.03 -4.85
N ASP A 123 -11.10 -14.67 -4.20
CA ASP A 123 -12.41 -15.31 -4.35
C ASP A 123 -13.15 -14.86 -5.64
N GLY A 124 -12.54 -13.98 -6.45
CA GLY A 124 -13.11 -13.51 -7.71
C GLY A 124 -14.28 -12.52 -7.56
N LYS A 125 -14.38 -11.83 -6.42
CA LYS A 125 -15.48 -10.86 -6.17
C LYS A 125 -15.27 -9.50 -6.85
N TYR A 126 -14.07 -9.22 -7.34
CA TYR A 126 -13.79 -8.03 -8.14
C TYR A 126 -13.84 -8.34 -9.62
N ARG A 127 -14.34 -7.40 -10.41
CA ARG A 127 -14.41 -7.51 -11.87
C ARG A 127 -13.05 -7.26 -12.52
N SER A 128 -12.16 -6.56 -11.82
CA SER A 128 -10.79 -6.30 -12.28
C SER A 128 -9.85 -6.05 -11.11
N PHE A 129 -8.55 -6.20 -11.39
CA PHE A 129 -7.50 -5.82 -10.45
C PHE A 129 -7.52 -4.32 -10.11
N ILE A 130 -7.89 -3.49 -11.09
CA ILE A 130 -8.05 -2.03 -10.91
C ILE A 130 -9.13 -1.75 -9.86
N GLU A 131 -10.29 -2.38 -9.97
CA GLU A 131 -11.40 -2.20 -9.02
C GLU A 131 -10.98 -2.58 -7.59
N TYR A 132 -10.22 -3.66 -7.43
CA TYR A 132 -9.65 -4.06 -6.14
C TYR A 132 -8.72 -2.99 -5.55
N VAL A 133 -7.79 -2.48 -6.35
CA VAL A 133 -6.83 -1.48 -5.89
C VAL A 133 -7.53 -0.17 -5.53
N GLU A 134 -8.46 0.29 -6.36
CA GLU A 134 -9.21 1.53 -6.11
C GLU A 134 -10.15 1.42 -4.90
N ASP A 135 -10.78 0.27 -4.67
CA ASP A 135 -11.64 0.06 -3.49
C ASP A 135 -10.85 0.18 -2.18
N ILE A 136 -9.64 -0.37 -2.14
CA ILE A 136 -8.73 -0.19 -1.00
C ILE A 136 -8.33 1.29 -0.89
N ARG A 137 -7.86 1.92 -1.97
CA ARG A 137 -7.45 3.34 -1.98
C ARG A 137 -8.56 4.26 -1.47
N PHE A 138 -9.80 4.01 -1.88
CA PHE A 138 -10.95 4.79 -1.48
C PHE A 138 -11.29 4.62 0.00
N HIS A 139 -11.23 3.40 0.54
CA HIS A 139 -11.45 3.19 1.98
C HIS A 139 -10.39 3.88 2.84
N ILE A 140 -9.14 3.94 2.37
CA ILE A 140 -8.08 4.65 3.09
C ILE A 140 -8.37 6.17 3.13
N LEU A 141 -8.92 6.76 2.06
CA LEU A 141 -9.35 8.19 2.06
C LEU A 141 -10.36 8.44 3.19
N ILE A 142 -11.38 7.58 3.28
CA ILE A 142 -12.51 7.76 4.20
C ILE A 142 -12.11 7.53 5.66
N GLU A 143 -11.48 6.40 5.98
CA GLU A 143 -11.19 6.03 7.37
C GLU A 143 -10.17 6.96 8.03
N MET A 144 -9.26 7.53 7.24
CA MET A 144 -8.23 8.43 7.77
C MET A 144 -8.68 9.90 7.78
N GLY A 145 -9.93 10.19 7.46
CA GLY A 145 -10.55 11.50 7.64
C GLY A 145 -10.02 12.59 6.70
N ILE A 146 -9.95 12.30 5.40
CA ILE A 146 -9.68 13.29 4.35
C ILE A 146 -10.95 13.58 3.56
#